data_AF-I0I4M0-F1
#
_entry.id   AF-I0I4M0-F1
#
_cell.length_a   1.000
_cell.length_b   1.000
_cell.length_c   1.000
_cell.angle_alpha   90.00
_cell.angle_beta   90.00
_cell.angle_gamma   90.00
#
_symmetry.space_group_name_H-M   'P 1'
#
loop_
_entity.id
_entity.type
_entity.pdbx_description
1 polymer ?
#
loop_
_entity_poly.entity_id
_entity_poly.type
_entity_poly.pdbx_seq_one_letter_code
_entity_poly.pdbx_strand_id
1 'polypeptide(L)'
;MSVVTQMELIVGCRNRAELQALEQVLRRFRILKIDETISDKAVELLQQYRLSHGLLIADALIAATALSWDCPFVSKNQRDYRFITNLDLLPYP
;
A
#
# COMPACT_ATOMS: atom_id res chain seq x y z
N MET A 1 5.69 0.44 -6.17
CA MET A 1 4.25 0.45 -5.88
C MET A 1 3.85 -0.93 -5.38
N SER A 2 3.07 -1.03 -4.30
CA SER A 2 2.58 -2.32 -3.80
C SER A 2 1.60 -2.95 -4.79
N VAL A 3 1.64 -4.28 -4.92
CA VAL A 3 0.65 -5.05 -5.69
C VAL A 3 -0.78 -4.86 -5.16
N VAL A 4 -0.95 -4.58 -3.87
CA VAL A 4 -2.28 -4.30 -3.29
C VAL A 4 -2.85 -3.01 -3.86
N THR A 5 -2.05 -1.95 -3.92
CA THR A 5 -2.45 -0.69 -4.58
C THR A 5 -2.79 -0.90 -6.06
N GLN A 6 -2.05 -1.75 -6.77
CA GLN A 6 -2.39 -2.14 -8.13
C GLN A 6 -3.77 -2.83 -8.20
N MET A 7 -4.04 -3.77 -7.30
CA MET A 7 -5.33 -4.47 -7.22
C MET A 7 -6.49 -3.50 -6.92
N GLU A 8 -6.32 -2.57 -5.99
CA GLU A 8 -7.31 -1.53 -5.66
C GLU A 8 -7.66 -0.67 -6.88
N LEU A 9 -6.65 -0.24 -7.64
CA LEU A 9 -6.84 0.53 -8.87
C LEU A 9 -7.60 -0.27 -9.94
N ILE A 10 -7.29 -1.57 -10.09
CA ILE A 10 -8.00 -2.46 -11.02
C ILE A 10 -9.47 -2.61 -10.63
N VAL A 11 -9.77 -2.83 -9.34
CA VAL A 11 -11.14 -2.94 -8.82
C VAL A 11 -11.92 -1.62 -8.99
N GLY A 12 -11.23 -0.48 -8.92
CA GLY A 12 -11.82 0.83 -9.14
C GLY A 12 -12.23 1.12 -10.59
N CYS A 13 -11.77 0.34 -11.56
CA CYS A 13 -12.11 0.51 -12.97
C CYS A 13 -13.56 0.07 -13.23
N ARG A 14 -14.33 0.92 -13.92
CA ARG A 14 -15.75 0.68 -14.22
C ARG A 14 -15.98 -0.07 -15.53
N ASN A 15 -14.98 -0.10 -16.40
CA ASN A 15 -15.07 -0.70 -17.73
C ASN A 15 -13.67 -1.08 -18.28
N ARG A 16 -13.66 -1.78 -19.42
CA ARG A 16 -12.42 -2.25 -20.06
C ARG A 16 -11.52 -1.11 -20.57
N ALA A 17 -12.09 0.03 -20.97
CA ALA A 17 -11.30 1.16 -21.45
C ALA A 17 -10.49 1.81 -20.31
N GLU A 18 -11.11 1.98 -19.14
CA GLU A 18 -10.42 2.43 -17.92
C GLU A 18 -9.31 1.44 -17.50
N LEU A 19 -9.58 0.13 -17.55
CA LEU A 19 -8.59 -0.89 -17.23
C LEU A 19 -7.38 -0.83 -18.19
N GLN A 20 -7.61 -0.71 -19.50
CA GLN A 20 -6.53 -0.57 -20.48
C GLN A 20 -5.72 0.70 -20.28
N ALA A 21 -6.37 1.83 -19.98
CA ALA A 21 -5.67 3.08 -19.67
C ALA A 21 -4.82 2.94 -18.40
N LEU A 22 -5.36 2.29 -17.35
CA LEU A 22 -4.64 2.01 -16.11
C LEU A 22 -3.42 1.14 -16.35
N GLU A 23 -3.52 0.08 -17.16
CA GLU A 23 -2.38 -0.78 -17.51
C GLU A 23 -1.22 0.01 -18.14
N GLN A 24 -1.51 1.00 -18.99
CA GLN A 24 -0.46 1.85 -19.56
C GLN A 24 0.23 2.72 -18.50
N VAL A 25 -0.52 3.22 -17.52
CA VAL A 25 0.04 3.99 -16.40
C VAL A 25 0.90 3.09 -15.51
N LEU A 26 0.41 1.89 -15.18
CA LEU A 26 1.08 0.93 -14.30
C LEU A 26 2.43 0.46 -14.85
N ARG A 27 2.64 0.43 -16.17
CA ARG A 27 3.94 0.10 -16.80
C ARG A 27 5.08 1.02 -16.38
N ARG A 28 4.78 2.21 -15.88
CA ARG A 28 5.78 3.19 -15.40
C ARG A 28 6.26 2.90 -13.97
N PHE A 29 5.62 1.95 -13.28
CA PHE A 29 5.91 1.61 -11.90
C PHE A 29 6.50 0.22 -11.79
N ARG A 30 7.51 0.07 -10.94
CA ARG A 30 7.91 -1.25 -10.43
C ARG A 30 6.85 -1.72 -9.44
N ILE A 31 6.18 -2.82 -9.77
CA ILE A 31 5.23 -3.48 -8.86
C ILE A 31 5.99 -4.40 -7.92
N LEU A 32 5.81 -4.18 -6.61
CA LEU A 32 6.36 -4.98 -5.54
C LEU A 32 5.29 -5.99 -5.10
N LYS A 33 5.58 -7.28 -5.28
CA LYS A 33 4.69 -8.37 -4.88
C LYS A 33 4.78 -8.59 -3.38
N ILE A 34 3.73 -9.18 -2.82
CA ILE A 34 3.76 -9.69 -1.44
C ILE A 34 4.60 -10.97 -1.45
N ASP A 35 5.53 -11.05 -0.51
CA ASP A 35 6.25 -12.26 -0.13
C ASP A 35 5.98 -12.60 1.35
N GLU A 36 6.64 -13.63 1.86
CA GLU A 36 6.50 -14.08 3.25
C GLU A 36 6.87 -12.96 4.24
N THR A 37 7.97 -12.24 3.99
CA THR A 37 8.43 -11.14 4.86
C THR A 37 7.41 -10.01 4.93
N ILE A 38 6.83 -9.60 3.79
CA ILE A 38 5.79 -8.57 3.74
C ILE A 38 4.52 -9.06 4.44
N SER A 39 4.13 -10.31 4.26
CA SER A 39 2.95 -10.89 4.91
C SER A 39 3.09 -10.89 6.43
N ASP A 40 4.23 -11.37 6.95
CA ASP A 40 4.50 -11.41 8.39
C ASP A 40 4.51 -10.01 8.99
N LYS A 41 5.17 -9.06 8.31
CA LYS A 41 5.18 -7.65 8.72
C LYS A 41 3.78 -7.04 8.75
N ALA A 42 2.92 -7.37 7.79
CA ALA A 42 1.54 -6.88 7.78
C ALA A 42 0.73 -7.43 8.97
N VAL A 43 0.96 -8.69 9.37
CA VAL A 43 0.36 -9.26 10.58
C VAL A 43 0.84 -8.53 11.84
N GLU A 44 2.14 -8.27 11.97
CA GLU A 44 2.71 -7.49 13.08
C GLU A 44 2.05 -6.10 13.18
N LEU A 45 1.95 -5.39 12.05
CA LEU A 45 1.29 -4.07 11.99
C LEU A 45 -0.17 -4.15 12.42
N LEU A 46 -0.91 -5.16 11.98
CA LEU A 46 -2.31 -5.35 12.38
C LEU A 46 -2.43 -5.62 13.88
N GLN A 47 -1.60 -6.50 14.43
CA GLN A 47 -1.57 -6.77 15.87
C GLN A 47 -1.32 -5.50 16.68
N GLN A 48 -0.43 -4.63 16.19
CA GLN A 48 -0.08 -3.39 16.88
C GLN A 48 -1.14 -2.28 16.74
N TYR A 49 -1.70 -2.09 15.55
CA TYR A 49 -2.45 -0.87 15.22
C TYR A 49 -3.94 -1.09 14.92
N ARG A 50 -4.43 -2.33 14.79
CA ARG A 50 -5.84 -2.59 14.45
C ARG A 50 -6.81 -1.99 15.47
N LEU A 51 -6.59 -2.26 16.77
CA LEU A 51 -7.51 -1.83 17.82
C LEU A 51 -7.32 -0.37 18.23
N SER A 52 -6.10 0.16 18.08
CA SER A 52 -5.74 1.52 18.50
C SER A 52 -6.03 2.57 17.43
N HIS A 53 -5.80 2.23 16.15
CA HIS A 53 -5.88 3.18 15.03
C HIS A 53 -6.76 2.70 13.88
N GLY A 54 -7.38 1.52 14.00
CA GLY A 54 -8.32 1.02 13.00
C GLY A 54 -7.65 0.51 11.71
N LEU A 55 -6.35 0.23 11.72
CA LEU A 55 -5.59 -0.22 10.54
C LEU A 55 -6.31 -1.38 9.82
N LEU A 56 -6.42 -1.31 8.50
CA LEU A 56 -7.07 -2.32 7.66
C LEU A 56 -6.04 -3.25 7.00
N ILE A 57 -6.51 -4.40 6.51
CA ILE A 57 -5.64 -5.43 5.91
C ILE A 57 -4.89 -4.87 4.69
N ALA A 58 -5.59 -4.17 3.79
CA ALA A 58 -4.98 -3.60 2.60
C ALA A 58 -3.90 -2.56 2.96
N ASP A 59 -4.23 -1.61 3.85
CA ASP A 59 -3.28 -0.59 4.31
C ASP A 59 -2.07 -1.21 5.03
N ALA A 60 -2.28 -2.26 5.83
CA ALA A 60 -1.22 -2.99 6.50
C ALA A 60 -0.26 -3.65 5.50
N LEU A 61 -0.77 -4.29 4.45
CA LEU A 61 0.06 -4.88 3.39
C LEU A 61 0.82 -3.81 2.59
N ILE A 62 0.19 -2.68 2.32
CA ILE A 62 0.81 -1.55 1.63
C ILE A 62 1.96 -0.96 2.46
N ALA A 63 1.73 -0.69 3.75
CA ALA A 63 2.74 -0.18 4.68
C ALA A 63 3.87 -1.20 4.90
N ALA A 64 3.53 -2.48 5.08
CA ALA A 64 4.49 -3.57 5.22
C ALA A 64 5.39 -3.71 3.98
N THR A 65 4.83 -3.51 2.78
CA THR A 65 5.61 -3.49 1.53
C THR A 65 6.65 -2.38 1.58
N ALA A 66 6.26 -1.17 2.01
CA ALA A 66 7.17 -0.03 2.05
C ALA A 66 8.29 -0.21 3.09
N LEU A 67 7.94 -0.72 4.28
CA LEU A 67 8.90 -1.03 5.34
C LEU A 67 9.89 -2.13 4.94
N SER A 68 9.41 -3.19 4.29
CA SER A 68 10.26 -4.32 3.90
C SER A 68 11.26 -3.97 2.79
N TRP A 69 10.92 -2.99 1.95
CA TRP A 69 11.75 -2.51 0.86
C TRP A 69 12.53 -1.23 1.20
N ASP A 70 12.42 -0.75 2.44
CA ASP A 70 13.02 0.51 2.93
C ASP A 70 12.82 1.67 1.96
N CYS A 71 11.57 1.83 1.48
CA CYS A 71 11.25 2.83 0.47
C CYS A 71 10.37 3.95 1.03
N PRO A 72 10.58 5.20 0.56
CA PRO A 72 9.69 6.30 0.92
C PRO A 72 8.24 6.02 0.54
N PHE A 73 7.33 6.36 1.44
CA PHE A 73 5.92 6.07 1.34
C PHE A 73 5.12 7.35 1.10
N VAL A 74 4.29 7.34 0.05
CA VAL A 74 3.45 8.48 -0.34
C VAL A 74 2.00 8.03 -0.34
N SER A 75 1.14 8.73 0.40
CA SER A 75 -0.30 8.49 0.40
C SER A 75 -1.07 9.80 0.49
N LYS A 76 -2.23 9.87 -0.18
CA LYS A 76 -3.17 10.98 0.00
C LYS A 76 -3.84 10.93 1.37
N ASN A 77 -4.06 9.73 1.90
CA ASN A 77 -4.72 9.51 3.19
C ASN A 77 -3.67 9.38 4.31
N GLN A 78 -2.91 10.45 4.52
CA GLN A 78 -1.82 10.51 5.50
C GLN A 78 -2.23 10.05 6.92
N ARG A 79 -3.50 10.27 7.31
CA ARG A 79 -4.04 9.91 8.62
C ARG A 79 -4.03 8.39 8.89
N ASP A 80 -4.14 7.59 7.83
CA ASP A 80 -4.24 6.13 7.92
C ASP A 80 -2.86 5.47 8.12
N TYR A 81 -1.77 6.25 7.98
CA TYR A 81 -0.40 5.75 7.98
C TYR A 81 0.52 6.46 8.98
N ARG A 82 0.23 7.71 9.36
CA ARG A 82 1.09 8.54 10.23
C ARG A 82 1.42 7.96 11.61
N PHE A 83 0.65 6.98 12.08
CA PHE A 83 0.87 6.31 13.37
C PHE A 83 1.80 5.09 13.26
N ILE A 84 2.14 4.67 12.03
CA ILE A 84 3.01 3.52 11.80
C ILE A 84 4.46 3.94 12.00
N THR A 85 5.07 3.38 13.04
CA THR A 85 6.47 3.67 13.38
C THR A 85 7.41 3.18 12.27
N ASN A 86 8.48 3.94 12.00
CA ASN A 86 9.51 3.68 10.96
C ASN A 86 9.02 3.75 9.51
N LEU A 87 7.76 4.12 9.26
CA LEU A 87 7.30 4.39 7.91
C LEU A 87 7.75 5.80 7.49
N ASP A 88 8.62 5.88 6.48
CA ASP A 88 9.06 7.16 5.90
C ASP A 88 7.92 7.79 5.07
N LEU A 89 6.96 8.39 5.76
CA LEU A 89 5.77 8.98 5.18
C LEU A 89 6.07 10.39 4.65
N LEU A 90 6.21 10.49 3.34
CA LEU A 90 6.47 11.76 2.64
C LEU A 90 5.21 12.65 2.62
N PRO A 91 5.38 13.98 2.66
CA PRO A 91 4.27 14.91 2.50
C PRO A 91 3.62 14.75 1.12
N TYR A 92 2.29 14.69 1.10
CA TYR A 92 1.51 14.68 -0.13
C TYR A 92 1.05 16.10 -0.48
N PRO A 93 1.28 16.60 -1.71
CA PRO A 93 0.91 17.96 -2.13
C PRO A 93 -0.60 18.18 -2.27
#